data_AF-A0AAD5KUM0-F1
#
_entry.id   AF-A0AAD5KUM0-F1
#
_cell.length_a   1.000
_cell.length_b   1.000
_cell.length_c   1.000
_cell.angle_alpha   90.00
_cell.angle_beta   90.00
_cell.angle_gamma   90.00
#
_symmetry.space_group_name_H-M   'P 1'
#
loop_
_entity.id
_entity.type
_entity.pdbx_description
1 polymer ?
#
loop_
_entity_poly.entity_id
_entity_poly.type
_entity_poly.pdbx_seq_one_letter_code
_entity_poly.pdbx_strand_id
1 'polypeptide(L)'
;MPYRKNEADARNKWTTRCKYYLFFFNVVSLILAIVVMTMAIYIRADWTIKHYIHELEAYLMWTGPYILMASSSFTIVIAAFGCWATVNENTFLLTAFTMATGATVLIGLGGVAYSLNHGVTFSAITPWLTDRFTYLVFESDTDARSARIVRIMQEELGCCGGSGWQDYSNYHMEIPYECRNPVTGNMYVYGCGIIFSDFMEPLIAWMSGIALLLIVLQIMAMVAAMIMRRNFKREDKLLSGPHKSASYTAVRSRNV
;
A
#
# COMPACT_ATOMS: atom_id res chain seq x y z
N MET A 1 -8.05 -20.43 -49.38
CA MET A 1 -8.54 -21.17 -48.20
C MET A 1 -9.31 -20.23 -47.26
N PRO A 2 -10.64 -20.31 -47.22
CA PRO A 2 -11.50 -19.47 -46.35
C PRO A 2 -11.29 -19.74 -44.85
N TYR A 3 -10.88 -20.95 -44.48
CA TYR A 3 -10.57 -21.32 -43.08
C TYR A 3 -9.49 -20.40 -42.45
N ARG A 4 -8.43 -20.07 -43.20
CA ARG A 4 -7.31 -19.25 -42.70
C ARG A 4 -7.65 -17.78 -42.47
N LYS A 5 -8.70 -17.25 -43.12
CA LYS A 5 -9.18 -15.88 -42.92
C LYS A 5 -9.97 -15.75 -41.61
N ASN A 6 -10.85 -16.71 -41.34
CA ASN A 6 -11.68 -16.72 -40.13
C ASN A 6 -10.83 -16.81 -38.85
N GLU A 7 -9.75 -17.61 -38.88
CA GLU A 7 -8.80 -17.70 -37.76
C GLU A 7 -7.99 -16.43 -37.54
N ALA A 8 -7.64 -15.70 -38.61
CA ALA A 8 -6.91 -14.44 -38.52
C ALA A 8 -7.81 -13.32 -37.95
N ASP A 9 -9.07 -13.24 -38.38
CA ASP A 9 -10.03 -12.26 -37.85
C ASP A 9 -10.40 -12.53 -36.39
N ALA A 10 -10.59 -13.80 -36.01
CA ALA A 10 -10.83 -14.18 -34.62
C ALA A 10 -9.64 -13.83 -33.70
N ARG A 11 -8.41 -14.02 -34.20
CA ARG A 11 -7.17 -13.66 -33.50
C ARG A 11 -7.02 -12.15 -33.33
N ASN A 12 -7.28 -11.37 -34.38
CA ASN A 12 -7.24 -9.91 -34.33
C ASN A 12 -8.25 -9.35 -33.31
N LYS A 13 -9.48 -9.85 -33.31
CA LYS A 13 -10.49 -9.49 -32.29
C LYS A 13 -10.04 -9.84 -30.87
N TRP A 14 -9.33 -10.95 -30.69
CA TRP A 14 -8.77 -11.36 -29.38
C TRP A 14 -7.68 -10.40 -28.90
N THR A 15 -6.69 -10.09 -29.76
CA THR A 15 -5.58 -9.18 -29.43
C THR A 15 -6.08 -7.79 -29.07
N THR A 16 -7.06 -7.25 -29.82
CA THR A 16 -7.68 -5.96 -29.52
C THR A 16 -8.36 -5.96 -28.15
N ARG A 17 -9.11 -7.01 -27.80
CA ARG A 17 -9.72 -7.13 -26.46
C ARG A 17 -8.68 -7.15 -25.34
N CYS A 18 -7.59 -7.92 -25.50
CA CYS A 18 -6.51 -7.96 -24.52
C CYS A 18 -5.85 -6.58 -24.30
N LYS A 19 -5.67 -5.79 -25.37
CA LYS A 19 -5.17 -4.41 -25.25
C LYS A 19 -6.09 -3.53 -24.42
N TYR A 20 -7.41 -3.58 -24.65
CA TYR A 20 -8.38 -2.81 -23.87
C TYR A 20 -8.35 -3.19 -22.39
N TYR A 21 -8.30 -4.49 -22.07
CA TYR A 21 -8.19 -4.94 -20.67
C TYR A 21 -6.88 -4.50 -20.02
N LEU A 22 -5.75 -4.64 -20.71
CA LEU A 22 -4.45 -4.21 -20.20
C LEU A 22 -4.42 -2.70 -19.96
N PHE A 23 -4.95 -1.90 -20.89
CA PHE A 23 -5.08 -0.45 -20.74
C PHE A 23 -5.96 -0.10 -19.53
N PHE A 24 -7.13 -0.74 -19.42
CA PHE A 24 -8.04 -0.54 -18.30
C PHE A 24 -7.38 -0.82 -16.95
N PHE A 25 -6.72 -1.98 -16.79
CA PHE A 25 -6.05 -2.31 -15.54
C PHE A 25 -4.91 -1.35 -15.20
N ASN A 26 -4.16 -0.87 -16.19
CA ASN A 26 -3.11 0.14 -15.97
C ASN A 26 -3.70 1.48 -15.53
N VAL A 27 -4.79 1.95 -16.15
CA VAL A 27 -5.45 3.21 -15.76
C VAL A 27 -6.03 3.11 -14.35
N VAL A 28 -6.70 2.01 -14.01
CA VAL A 28 -7.21 1.82 -12.64
C VAL A 28 -6.08 1.71 -11.63
N SER A 29 -5.00 0.99 -11.95
CA SER A 29 -3.82 0.89 -11.09
C SER A 29 -3.13 2.24 -10.89
N LEU A 30 -3.09 3.09 -11.92
CA LEU A 30 -2.58 4.46 -11.84
C LEU A 30 -3.38 5.29 -10.83
N ILE A 31 -4.71 5.26 -10.94
CA ILE A 31 -5.59 6.01 -10.03
C ILE A 31 -5.44 5.52 -8.59
N LEU A 32 -5.48 4.19 -8.38
CA LEU A 32 -5.31 3.63 -7.04
C LEU A 32 -3.92 3.90 -6.46
N ALA A 33 -2.86 3.89 -7.27
CA ALA A 33 -1.52 4.26 -6.82
C ALA A 33 -1.45 5.71 -6.35
N ILE A 34 -2.11 6.65 -7.05
CA ILE A 34 -2.24 8.04 -6.60
C ILE A 34 -2.99 8.12 -5.26
N VAL A 35 -4.07 7.35 -5.10
CA VAL A 35 -4.84 7.31 -3.83
C VAL A 35 -3.97 6.79 -2.68
N VAL A 36 -3.26 5.68 -2.87
CA VAL A 36 -2.35 5.10 -1.85
C VAL A 36 -1.23 6.09 -1.51
N MET A 37 -0.63 6.73 -2.52
CA MET A 37 0.41 7.74 -2.30
C MET A 37 -0.12 8.94 -1.50
N THR A 38 -1.33 9.41 -1.84
CA THR A 38 -1.97 10.52 -1.14
C THR A 38 -2.28 10.17 0.31
N MET A 39 -2.79 8.97 0.58
CA MET A 39 -3.01 8.48 1.95
C MET A 39 -1.70 8.38 2.75
N ALA A 40 -0.63 7.84 2.14
CA ALA A 40 0.67 7.75 2.79
C ALA A 40 1.25 9.15 3.12
N ILE A 41 1.07 10.11 2.21
CA ILE A 41 1.44 11.52 2.45
C ILE A 41 0.58 12.12 3.55
N TYR A 42 -0.73 11.87 3.57
CA TYR A 42 -1.64 12.37 4.60
C TYR A 42 -1.23 11.90 6.00
N ILE A 43 -1.04 10.59 6.19
CA ILE A 43 -0.57 10.01 7.47
C ILE A 43 0.75 10.67 7.90
N ARG A 44 1.62 11.01 6.94
CA ARG A 44 2.92 11.62 7.19
C ARG A 44 2.89 13.12 7.48
N ALA A 45 2.00 13.84 6.83
CA ALA A 45 1.91 15.29 6.87
C ALA A 45 1.01 15.80 7.99
N ASP A 46 0.13 14.95 8.53
CA ASP A 46 -0.74 15.32 9.64
C ASP A 46 0.09 15.70 10.89
N TRP A 47 -0.19 16.88 11.42
CA TRP A 47 0.57 17.48 12.52
C TRP A 47 0.37 16.70 13.82
N THR A 48 -0.86 16.24 14.07
CA THR A 48 -1.24 15.52 15.28
C THR A 48 -0.55 14.16 15.33
N ILE A 49 -0.67 13.37 14.25
CA ILE A 49 0.01 12.07 14.11
C ILE A 49 1.53 12.24 14.21
N LYS A 50 2.08 13.27 13.56
CA LYS A 50 3.52 13.55 13.58
C LYS A 50 4.02 13.86 14.99
N HIS A 51 3.30 14.70 15.74
CA HIS A 51 3.66 15.05 17.10
C HIS A 51 3.65 13.80 17.99
N TYR A 52 2.56 13.02 17.91
CA TYR A 52 2.40 11.80 18.67
C TYR A 52 3.51 10.78 18.43
N ILE A 53 3.80 10.45 17.17
CA ILE A 53 4.84 9.46 16.86
C ILE A 53 6.23 9.97 17.27
N HIS A 54 6.49 11.28 17.18
CA HIS A 54 7.77 11.85 17.59
C HIS A 54 7.97 11.78 19.10
N GLU A 55 6.95 12.12 19.88
CA GLU A 55 7.04 12.10 21.34
C GLU A 55 7.11 10.67 21.91
N LEU A 56 6.49 9.69 21.26
CA LEU A 56 6.57 8.27 21.68
C LEU A 56 7.82 7.55 21.16
N GLU A 57 8.60 8.21 20.31
CA GLU A 57 9.72 7.61 19.57
C GLU A 57 9.30 6.38 18.74
N ALA A 58 8.03 6.32 18.32
CA ALA A 58 7.43 5.20 17.58
C ALA A 58 7.79 5.23 16.09
N TYR A 59 9.05 5.50 15.76
CA TYR A 59 9.51 5.70 14.38
C TYR A 59 9.31 4.49 13.47
N LEU A 60 9.19 3.30 14.05
CA LEU A 60 8.86 2.05 13.35
C LEU A 60 7.56 2.19 12.55
N MET A 61 6.58 2.95 13.04
CA MET A 61 5.30 3.17 12.36
C MET A 61 5.45 3.95 11.04
N TRP A 62 6.53 4.72 10.86
CA TRP A 62 6.77 5.47 9.62
C TRP A 62 7.26 4.60 8.47
N THR A 63 7.92 3.50 8.76
CA THR A 63 8.57 2.66 7.75
C THR A 63 7.55 2.08 6.76
N GLY A 64 6.36 1.67 7.23
CA GLY A 64 5.28 1.16 6.38
C GLY A 64 4.78 2.17 5.34
N PRO A 65 4.29 3.34 5.76
CA PRO A 65 3.88 4.43 4.87
C PRO A 65 4.97 4.85 3.88
N TYR A 66 6.25 4.90 4.28
CA TYR A 66 7.35 5.24 3.36
C TYR A 66 7.57 4.18 2.27
N ILE A 67 7.51 2.89 2.61
CA ILE A 67 7.63 1.81 1.62
C ILE A 67 6.46 1.87 0.62
N LEU A 68 5.23 2.10 1.12
CA LEU A 68 4.05 2.23 0.27
C LEU A 68 4.10 3.50 -0.60
N MET A 69 4.64 4.59 -0.09
CA MET A 69 4.89 5.83 -0.87
C MET A 69 5.91 5.60 -1.99
N ALA A 70 7.00 4.90 -1.71
CA ALA A 70 7.98 4.53 -2.73
C ALA A 70 7.37 3.60 -3.78
N SER A 71 6.69 2.52 -3.37
CA SER A 71 6.06 1.56 -4.29
C SER A 71 4.99 2.20 -5.19
N SER A 72 4.14 3.06 -4.61
CA SER A 72 3.10 3.77 -5.36
C SER A 72 3.67 4.78 -6.36
N SER A 73 4.72 5.53 -6.00
CA SER A 73 5.38 6.46 -6.94
C SER A 73 5.99 5.74 -8.14
N PHE A 74 6.66 4.59 -7.94
CA PHE A 74 7.12 3.75 -9.06
C PHE A 74 5.95 3.21 -9.88
N THR A 75 4.88 2.76 -9.22
CA THR A 75 3.69 2.26 -9.91
C THR A 75 3.06 3.31 -10.82
N ILE A 76 2.99 4.57 -10.40
CA ILE A 76 2.45 5.68 -11.21
C ILE A 76 3.22 5.82 -12.51
N VAL A 77 4.56 5.83 -12.42
CA VAL A 77 5.44 5.94 -13.58
C VAL A 77 5.29 4.71 -14.49
N ILE A 78 5.33 3.51 -13.92
CA ILE A 78 5.24 2.25 -14.68
C ILE A 78 3.87 2.09 -15.35
N ALA A 79 2.77 2.49 -14.70
CA ALA A 79 1.43 2.42 -15.27
C ALA A 79 1.28 3.37 -16.48
N ALA A 80 1.86 4.58 -16.40
CA ALA A 80 1.92 5.49 -17.54
C ALA A 80 2.71 4.89 -18.71
N PHE A 81 3.87 4.28 -18.43
CA PHE A 81 4.62 3.53 -19.44
C PHE A 81 3.87 2.30 -19.96
N GLY A 82 3.05 1.63 -19.13
CA GLY A 82 2.22 0.50 -19.51
C GLY A 82 1.16 0.87 -20.55
N CYS A 83 0.53 2.04 -20.40
CA CYS A 83 -0.36 2.60 -21.41
C CYS A 83 0.37 2.81 -22.75
N TRP A 84 1.58 3.35 -22.74
CA TRP A 84 2.39 3.55 -23.95
C TRP A 84 2.86 2.22 -24.57
N ALA A 85 3.30 1.26 -23.76
CA ALA A 85 3.74 -0.06 -24.20
C ALA A 85 2.63 -0.86 -24.89
N THR A 86 1.37 -0.67 -24.48
CA THR A 86 0.21 -1.32 -25.09
C THR A 86 -0.02 -0.86 -26.53
N VAL A 87 0.29 0.40 -26.84
CA VAL A 87 0.14 0.99 -28.18
C VAL A 87 1.30 0.59 -29.10
N ASN A 88 2.54 0.58 -28.59
CA ASN A 88 3.75 0.46 -29.41
C ASN A 88 4.07 -0.97 -29.88
N GLU A 89 3.26 -1.98 -29.50
CA GLU A 89 3.37 -3.42 -29.84
C GLU A 89 4.76 -4.07 -29.70
N ASN A 90 5.70 -3.41 -29.01
CA ASN A 90 7.08 -3.84 -28.95
C ASN A 90 7.28 -4.86 -27.81
N THR A 91 7.75 -6.06 -28.17
CA THR A 91 7.97 -7.16 -27.22
C THR A 91 9.02 -6.82 -26.14
N PHE A 92 10.00 -5.96 -26.44
CA PHE A 92 10.97 -5.47 -25.47
C PHE A 92 10.29 -4.59 -24.42
N LEU A 93 9.49 -3.62 -24.86
CA LEU A 93 8.78 -2.68 -23.98
C LEU A 93 7.80 -3.40 -23.05
N LEU A 94 7.08 -4.39 -23.57
CA LEU A 94 6.16 -5.21 -22.79
C LEU A 94 6.90 -6.09 -21.76
N THR A 95 8.12 -6.54 -22.08
CA THR A 95 8.97 -7.27 -21.14
C THR A 95 9.44 -6.36 -20.00
N ALA A 96 9.93 -5.16 -20.34
CA ALA A 96 10.37 -4.18 -19.36
C ALA A 96 9.23 -3.78 -18.40
N PHE A 97 8.04 -3.51 -18.94
CA PHE A 97 6.82 -3.25 -18.15
C PHE A 97 6.51 -4.39 -17.18
N THR A 98 6.54 -5.65 -17.66
CA THR A 98 6.25 -6.83 -16.83
C THR A 98 7.25 -6.96 -15.67
N MET A 99 8.56 -6.77 -15.94
CA MET A 99 9.60 -6.87 -14.91
C MET A 99 9.50 -5.74 -13.88
N ALA A 100 9.27 -4.50 -14.34
CA ALA A 100 9.13 -3.35 -13.47
C ALA A 100 7.88 -3.46 -12.58
N THR A 101 6.75 -3.90 -13.15
CA THR A 101 5.51 -4.17 -12.38
C THR A 101 5.71 -5.31 -11.37
N GLY A 102 6.49 -6.34 -11.72
CA GLY A 102 6.83 -7.41 -10.78
C GLY A 102 7.62 -6.89 -9.57
N ALA A 103 8.55 -5.97 -9.79
CA ALA A 103 9.31 -5.34 -8.70
C ALA A 103 8.42 -4.49 -7.77
N THR A 104 7.50 -3.68 -8.33
CA THR A 104 6.57 -2.88 -7.51
C THR A 104 5.62 -3.76 -6.70
N VAL A 105 5.15 -4.89 -7.23
CA VAL A 105 4.34 -5.86 -6.50
C VAL A 105 5.08 -6.39 -5.27
N LEU A 106 6.36 -6.77 -5.41
CA LEU A 106 7.15 -7.29 -4.29
C LEU A 106 7.35 -6.24 -3.20
N ILE A 107 7.72 -5.01 -3.60
CA ILE A 107 7.90 -3.89 -2.66
C ILE A 107 6.57 -3.54 -1.98
N GLY A 108 5.46 -3.52 -2.75
CA GLY A 108 4.12 -3.26 -2.24
C GLY A 108 3.66 -4.31 -1.22
N LEU A 109 3.87 -5.60 -1.51
CA LEU A 109 3.57 -6.68 -0.58
C LEU A 109 4.37 -6.56 0.73
N GLY A 110 5.66 -6.24 0.63
CA GLY A 110 6.49 -5.99 1.80
C GLY A 110 6.00 -4.79 2.61
N GLY A 111 5.61 -3.70 1.94
CA GLY A 111 5.05 -2.51 2.59
C GLY A 111 3.72 -2.77 3.28
N VAL A 112 2.81 -3.52 2.65
CA VAL A 112 1.52 -3.93 3.25
C VAL A 112 1.78 -4.82 4.47
N ALA A 113 2.59 -5.88 4.32
CA ALA A 113 2.88 -6.79 5.42
C ALA A 113 3.53 -6.07 6.62
N TYR A 114 4.48 -5.17 6.35
CA TYR A 114 5.11 -4.38 7.40
C TYR A 114 4.13 -3.44 8.09
N SER A 115 3.29 -2.74 7.32
CA SER A 115 2.31 -1.77 7.85
C SER A 115 1.27 -2.47 8.71
N LEU A 116 0.78 -3.65 8.29
CA LEU A 116 -0.13 -4.44 9.14
C LEU A 116 0.57 -4.93 10.40
N ASN A 117 1.80 -5.40 10.34
CA ASN A 117 2.49 -5.94 11.53
C ASN A 117 2.84 -4.87 12.58
N HIS A 118 2.98 -3.61 12.17
CA HIS A 118 3.42 -2.51 13.03
C HIS A 118 2.40 -1.36 13.16
N GLY A 119 1.16 -1.56 12.70
CA GLY A 119 0.20 -0.47 12.54
C GLY A 119 -1.25 -0.80 12.84
N VAL A 120 -1.56 -2.04 13.24
CA VAL A 120 -2.92 -2.42 13.66
C VAL A 120 -2.91 -2.85 15.12
N THR A 121 -4.05 -2.73 15.81
CA THR A 121 -4.18 -3.20 17.19
C THR A 121 -3.99 -4.71 17.27
N PHE A 122 -3.49 -5.19 18.40
CA PHE A 122 -3.18 -6.59 18.69
C PHE A 122 -2.08 -7.19 17.77
N SER A 123 -1.32 -6.33 17.09
CA SER A 123 -0.10 -6.73 16.38
C SER A 123 1.14 -6.54 17.24
N ALA A 124 2.33 -6.74 16.66
CA ALA A 124 3.60 -6.61 17.36
C ALA A 124 3.83 -5.20 17.95
N ILE A 125 3.12 -4.17 17.44
CA ILE A 125 3.24 -2.80 17.95
C ILE A 125 2.53 -2.59 19.28
N THR A 126 1.38 -3.23 19.53
CA THR A 126 0.58 -2.99 20.75
C THR A 126 1.36 -3.26 22.03
N PRO A 127 2.05 -4.40 22.23
CA PRO A 127 2.84 -4.61 23.46
C PRO A 127 4.01 -3.63 23.57
N TRP A 128 4.70 -3.35 22.46
CA TRP A 128 5.78 -2.36 22.44
C TRP A 128 5.26 -1.00 22.89
N LEU A 129 4.10 -0.58 22.38
CA LEU A 129 3.50 0.69 22.67
C LEU A 129 3.01 0.79 24.12
N THR A 130 2.39 -0.28 24.64
CA THR A 130 2.04 -0.42 26.05
C THR A 130 3.27 -0.22 26.93
N ASP A 131 4.37 -0.92 26.67
CA ASP A 131 5.61 -0.79 27.44
C ASP A 131 6.19 0.63 27.37
N ARG A 132 6.14 1.26 26.21
CA ARG A 132 6.60 2.65 26.03
C ARG A 132 5.75 3.64 26.83
N PHE A 133 4.44 3.51 26.82
CA PHE A 133 3.57 4.35 27.65
C PHE A 133 3.80 4.09 29.14
N THR A 134 3.97 2.84 29.56
CA THR A 134 4.30 2.51 30.96
C THR A 134 5.62 3.17 31.39
N TYR A 135 6.63 3.17 30.52
CA TYR A 135 7.91 3.85 30.76
C TYR A 135 7.73 5.38 30.88
N LEU A 136 6.97 5.98 29.98
CA LEU A 136 6.62 7.42 30.01
C LEU A 136 5.88 7.81 31.30
N VAL A 137 4.99 6.94 31.79
CA VAL A 137 4.27 7.12 33.06
C VAL A 137 5.23 7.06 34.23
N PHE A 138 6.16 6.10 34.27
CA PHE A 138 7.19 6.03 35.30
C PHE A 138 8.10 7.27 35.32
N GLU A 139 8.54 7.75 34.16
CA GLU A 139 9.41 8.93 34.04
C GLU A 139 8.65 10.25 34.31
N SER A 140 7.32 10.24 34.31
CA SER A 140 6.50 11.46 34.48
C SER A 140 6.65 12.17 35.82
N ASP A 141 7.10 11.46 36.88
CA ASP A 141 7.35 12.05 38.19
C ASP A 141 8.63 12.92 38.20
N THR A 142 9.63 12.55 37.39
CA THR A 142 10.95 13.18 37.38
C THR A 142 11.22 14.05 36.15
N ASP A 143 10.60 13.73 35.01
CA ASP A 143 10.81 14.42 33.74
C ASP A 143 9.56 15.19 33.29
N ALA A 144 9.67 16.51 33.26
CA ALA A 144 8.59 17.40 32.85
C ALA A 144 8.18 17.20 31.39
N ARG A 145 9.07 16.68 30.53
CA ARG A 145 8.73 16.35 29.14
C ARG A 145 7.81 15.13 29.09
N SER A 146 8.19 14.04 29.74
CA SER A 146 7.41 12.80 29.83
C SER A 146 6.04 13.06 30.46
N ALA A 147 6.00 13.85 31.55
CA ALA A 147 4.75 14.30 32.17
C ALA A 147 3.83 15.02 31.19
N ARG A 148 4.37 15.95 30.39
CA ARG A 148 3.59 16.67 29.38
C ARG A 148 3.04 15.72 28.31
N ILE A 149 3.84 14.78 27.82
CA ILE A 149 3.45 13.85 26.76
C ILE A 149 2.31 12.94 27.24
N VAL A 150 2.48 12.31 28.41
CA VAL A 150 1.48 11.43 29.01
C VAL A 150 0.18 12.20 29.26
N ARG A 151 0.28 13.43 29.76
CA ARG A 151 -0.88 14.29 29.98
C ARG A 151 -1.69 14.54 28.71
N ILE A 152 -1.03 15.03 27.65
CA ILE A 152 -1.67 15.32 26.36
C ILE A 152 -2.31 14.05 25.79
N MET A 153 -1.59 12.92 25.82
CA MET A 153 -2.10 11.67 25.27
C MET A 153 -3.32 11.13 26.02
N GLN A 154 -3.29 11.14 27.34
CA GLN A 154 -4.41 10.65 28.16
C GLN A 154 -5.65 11.52 27.97
N GLU A 155 -5.47 12.85 27.86
CA GLU A 155 -6.55 13.80 27.64
C GLU A 155 -7.17 13.66 26.23
N GLU A 156 -6.34 13.60 25.19
CA GLU A 156 -6.78 13.55 23.79
C GLU A 156 -7.34 12.18 23.37
N LEU A 157 -6.75 11.09 23.86
CA LEU A 157 -7.15 9.73 23.48
C LEU A 157 -8.18 9.13 24.44
N GLY A 158 -8.33 9.69 25.64
CA GLY A 158 -9.22 9.15 26.67
C GLY A 158 -8.76 7.79 27.19
N CYS A 159 -7.49 7.70 27.58
CA CYS A 159 -6.85 6.50 28.10
C CYS A 159 -6.15 6.78 29.44
N CYS A 160 -5.73 5.74 30.17
CA CYS A 160 -4.97 5.92 31.41
C CYS A 160 -3.87 4.87 31.57
N GLY A 161 -2.65 5.33 31.85
CA GLY A 161 -1.49 4.46 31.99
C GLY A 161 -1.04 3.83 30.67
N GLY A 162 -0.09 2.91 30.72
CA GLY A 162 0.33 2.13 29.55
C GLY A 162 -0.60 0.96 29.27
N SER A 163 -0.83 0.12 30.28
CA SER A 163 -1.74 -1.02 30.25
C SER A 163 -3.11 -0.69 30.85
N GLY A 164 -3.13 0.21 31.81
CA GLY A 164 -4.31 0.66 32.51
C GLY A 164 -3.94 1.58 33.68
N TRP A 165 -4.95 2.07 34.38
CA TRP A 165 -4.74 2.99 35.49
C TRP A 165 -3.96 2.40 36.67
N GLN A 166 -3.93 1.06 36.79
CA GLN A 166 -3.19 0.36 37.82
C GLN A 166 -1.69 0.62 37.74
N ASP A 167 -1.16 1.02 36.58
CA ASP A 167 0.25 1.35 36.40
C ASP A 167 0.69 2.44 37.40
N TYR A 168 -0.12 3.48 37.62
CA TYR A 168 0.17 4.52 38.62
C TYR A 168 0.24 3.96 40.04
N SER A 169 -0.71 3.08 40.40
CA SER A 169 -0.72 2.45 41.73
C SER A 169 0.48 1.52 41.94
N ASN A 170 0.93 0.84 40.88
CA ASN A 170 2.08 -0.08 40.93
C ASN A 170 3.40 0.68 41.17
N TYR A 171 3.50 1.92 40.70
CA TYR A 171 4.66 2.79 40.91
C TYR A 171 4.50 3.74 42.11
N HIS A 172 3.46 3.58 42.94
CA HIS A 172 3.15 4.46 44.07
C HIS A 172 2.98 5.94 43.69
N MET A 173 2.47 6.20 42.48
CA MET A 173 2.20 7.54 41.98
C MET A 173 0.71 7.89 42.12
N GLU A 174 0.44 9.18 42.26
CA GLU A 174 -0.93 9.70 42.20
C GLU A 174 -1.46 9.60 40.77
N ILE A 175 -2.74 9.24 40.64
CA ILE A 175 -3.38 9.20 39.33
C ILE A 175 -3.65 10.65 38.90
N PRO A 176 -3.17 11.06 37.71
CA PRO A 176 -3.39 12.40 37.19
C PRO A 176 -4.86 12.65 36.83
N TYR A 177 -5.29 13.91 36.87
CA TYR A 177 -6.68 14.29 36.59
C TYR A 177 -7.12 13.92 35.17
N GLU A 178 -6.18 13.91 34.23
CA GLU A 178 -6.36 13.62 32.80
C GLU A 178 -6.70 12.15 32.54
N CYS A 179 -6.45 11.25 33.50
CA CYS A 179 -6.93 9.86 33.48
C CYS A 179 -8.44 9.72 33.73
N ARG A 180 -9.18 10.83 33.84
CA ARG A 180 -10.62 10.86 34.15
C ARG A 180 -11.38 11.54 33.02
N ASN A 181 -12.52 10.95 32.67
CA ASN A 181 -13.42 11.54 31.69
C ASN A 181 -14.02 12.86 32.23
N PRO A 182 -13.93 13.97 31.48
CA PRO A 182 -14.34 15.29 31.97
C PRO A 182 -15.85 15.43 32.19
N VAL A 183 -16.66 14.57 31.56
CA VAL A 183 -18.13 14.62 31.66
C VAL A 183 -18.65 13.72 32.76
N THR A 184 -18.22 12.44 32.77
CA THR A 184 -18.73 11.45 33.74
C THR A 184 -17.97 11.47 35.06
N GLY A 185 -16.76 12.02 35.07
CA GLY A 185 -15.85 11.89 36.21
C GLY A 185 -15.36 10.46 36.43
N ASN A 186 -15.64 9.51 35.52
CA ASN A 186 -15.15 8.14 35.64
C ASN A 186 -13.73 8.03 35.12
N MET A 187 -12.96 7.13 35.72
CA MET A 187 -11.60 6.84 35.30
C MET A 187 -11.57 6.02 34.01
N TYR A 188 -10.60 6.28 33.14
CA TYR A 188 -10.39 5.43 31.97
C TYR A 188 -9.84 4.06 32.38
N VAL A 189 -10.48 3.00 31.88
CA VAL A 189 -10.11 1.61 32.21
C VAL A 189 -9.02 1.09 31.27
N TYR A 190 -9.00 1.57 30.02
CA TYR A 190 -8.08 1.09 28.99
C TYR A 190 -6.76 1.87 28.99
N GLY A 191 -5.66 1.14 28.85
CA GLY A 191 -4.32 1.69 28.68
C GLY A 191 -4.11 2.40 27.35
N CYS A 192 -3.22 3.40 27.35
CA CYS A 192 -2.93 4.20 26.17
C CYS A 192 -2.27 3.42 25.04
N GLY A 193 -1.59 2.31 25.33
CA GLY A 193 -1.01 1.44 24.31
C GLY A 193 -2.06 0.87 23.35
N ILE A 194 -3.19 0.39 23.89
CA ILE A 194 -4.27 -0.20 23.08
C ILE A 194 -5.06 0.90 22.37
N ILE A 195 -5.43 1.97 23.09
CA ILE A 195 -6.26 3.05 22.53
C ILE A 195 -5.53 3.79 21.40
N PHE A 196 -4.22 4.00 21.53
CA PHE A 196 -3.45 4.63 20.46
C PHE A 196 -3.31 3.71 19.23
N SER A 197 -3.13 2.40 19.41
CA SER A 197 -3.15 1.50 18.25
C SER A 197 -4.53 1.47 17.58
N ASP A 198 -5.61 1.52 18.36
CA ASP A 198 -6.98 1.59 17.84
C ASP A 198 -7.23 2.89 17.05
N PHE A 199 -6.64 4.01 17.50
CA PHE A 199 -6.69 5.28 16.78
C PHE A 199 -5.98 5.21 15.42
N MET A 200 -4.84 4.52 15.33
CA MET A 200 -4.05 4.40 14.10
C MET A 200 -4.55 3.32 13.14
N GLU A 201 -5.18 2.27 13.67
CA GLU A 201 -5.67 1.13 12.91
C GLU A 201 -6.52 1.51 11.69
N PRO A 202 -7.56 2.36 11.76
CA PRO A 202 -8.38 2.66 10.60
C PRO A 202 -7.58 3.31 9.47
N LEU A 203 -6.65 4.21 9.79
CA LEU A 203 -5.81 4.89 8.80
C LEU A 203 -4.92 3.87 8.05
N ILE A 204 -4.31 2.96 8.79
CA ILE A 204 -3.39 1.96 8.26
C ILE A 204 -4.15 0.85 7.53
N ALA A 205 -5.32 0.44 8.04
CA ALA A 205 -6.18 -0.57 7.45
C ALA A 205 -6.72 -0.11 6.09
N TRP A 206 -7.26 1.11 5.97
CA TRP A 206 -7.74 1.65 4.71
C TRP A 206 -6.62 1.78 3.68
N MET A 207 -5.47 2.34 4.08
CA MET A 207 -4.29 2.47 3.20
C MET A 207 -3.83 1.09 2.69
N SER A 208 -3.70 0.12 3.59
CA SER A 208 -3.20 -1.22 3.26
C SER A 208 -4.20 -2.03 2.45
N GLY A 209 -5.50 -1.88 2.71
CA GLY A 209 -6.57 -2.52 1.94
C GLY A 209 -6.60 -2.04 0.48
N ILE A 210 -6.48 -0.72 0.26
CA ILE A 210 -6.40 -0.17 -1.10
C ILE A 210 -5.09 -0.59 -1.79
N ALA A 211 -3.97 -0.62 -1.06
CA ALA A 211 -2.70 -1.11 -1.59
C ALA A 211 -2.76 -2.60 -1.99
N LEU A 212 -3.46 -3.44 -1.23
CA LEU A 212 -3.66 -4.85 -1.58
C LEU A 212 -4.50 -5.01 -2.85
N LEU A 213 -5.57 -4.23 -3.00
CA LEU A 213 -6.37 -4.19 -4.23
C LEU A 213 -5.52 -3.75 -5.44
N LEU A 214 -4.68 -2.73 -5.26
CA LEU A 214 -3.73 -2.29 -6.28
C LEU A 214 -2.78 -3.43 -6.71
N ILE A 215 -2.24 -4.19 -5.76
CA ILE A 215 -1.36 -5.34 -6.05
C ILE A 215 -2.08 -6.40 -6.88
N VAL A 216 -3.33 -6.73 -6.54
CA VAL A 216 -4.14 -7.69 -7.31
C VAL A 216 -4.33 -7.21 -8.75
N LEU A 217 -4.61 -5.92 -8.95
CA LEU A 217 -4.73 -5.31 -10.28
C LEU A 217 -3.42 -5.31 -11.07
N GLN A 218 -2.28 -5.07 -10.41
CA GLN A 218 -0.96 -5.19 -11.03
C GLN A 218 -0.67 -6.62 -11.49
N ILE A 219 -1.03 -7.64 -10.70
CA ILE A 219 -0.87 -9.04 -11.08
C ILE A 219 -1.74 -9.36 -12.31
N MET A 220 -2.99 -8.90 -12.35
CA MET A 220 -3.86 -9.07 -13.52
C MET A 220 -3.28 -8.40 -14.77
N ALA A 221 -2.77 -7.17 -14.64
CA ALA A 221 -2.09 -6.46 -15.74
C ALA A 221 -0.83 -7.20 -16.22
N MET A 222 -0.04 -7.74 -15.29
CA MET A 222 1.16 -8.52 -15.58
C MET A 222 0.83 -9.80 -16.35
N VAL A 223 -0.19 -10.54 -15.92
CA VAL A 223 -0.65 -11.76 -16.61
C VAL A 223 -1.15 -11.44 -18.02
N ALA A 224 -1.94 -10.38 -18.18
CA ALA A 224 -2.41 -9.93 -19.48
C ALA A 224 -1.24 -9.54 -20.42
N ALA A 225 -0.25 -8.80 -19.90
CA ALA A 225 0.96 -8.43 -20.63
C ALA A 225 1.79 -9.67 -21.05
N MET A 226 1.93 -10.67 -20.18
CA MET A 226 2.64 -11.91 -20.51
C MET A 226 1.94 -12.72 -21.60
N ILE A 227 0.61 -12.81 -21.57
CA ILE A 227 -0.19 -13.48 -22.60
C ILE A 227 -0.01 -12.76 -23.95
N MET A 228 -0.13 -11.44 -23.96
CA MET A 228 0.06 -10.61 -25.16
C MET A 228 1.48 -10.75 -25.74
N ARG A 229 2.50 -10.76 -24.88
CA ARG A 229 3.90 -10.99 -25.27
C ARG A 229 4.11 -12.34 -25.94
N ARG A 230 3.50 -13.41 -25.41
CA ARG A 230 3.60 -14.76 -26.00
C ARG A 230 2.98 -14.81 -27.39
N ASN A 231 1.89 -14.08 -27.62
CA ASN A 231 1.26 -13.99 -28.93
C ASN A 231 2.16 -13.28 -29.94
N PHE A 232 2.72 -12.11 -29.61
CA PHE A 232 3.64 -11.40 -30.51
C PHE A 232 4.90 -12.20 -30.83
N LYS A 233 5.55 -12.82 -29.84
CA LYS A 233 6.71 -13.69 -30.10
C LYS A 233 6.38 -14.89 -30.99
N ARG A 234 5.15 -15.40 -30.92
CA ARG A 234 4.70 -16.49 -31.79
C ARG A 234 4.51 -16.01 -33.22
N GLU A 235 4.00 -14.79 -33.41
CA GLU A 235 3.84 -14.17 -34.73
C GLU A 235 5.20 -13.89 -35.37
N ASP A 236 6.16 -13.33 -34.64
CA ASP A 236 7.51 -13.08 -35.15
C ASP A 236 8.20 -14.38 -35.62
N LYS A 237 8.07 -15.46 -34.85
CA LYS A 237 8.60 -16.79 -35.23
C LYS A 237 7.95 -17.38 -36.48
N LEU A 238 6.65 -17.14 -36.67
CA LEU A 238 5.93 -17.59 -37.86
C LEU A 238 6.36 -16.80 -39.11
N LEU A 239 6.71 -15.52 -38.94
CA LEU A 239 7.19 -14.66 -40.01
C LEU A 239 8.64 -14.96 -40.42
N SER A 240 9.49 -15.39 -39.47
CA SER A 240 10.92 -15.69 -39.72
C SER A 240 11.22 -17.11 -40.21
N GLY A 241 10.22 -18.00 -40.30
CA GLY A 241 10.40 -19.40 -40.73
C GLY A 241 10.56 -19.57 -42.26
N PRO A 242 11.17 -20.68 -42.73
CA PRO A 242 11.52 -20.87 -44.16
C PRO A 242 10.31 -21.02 -45.11
N HIS A 243 9.10 -21.23 -44.62
CA HIS A 243 7.89 -21.26 -45.43
C HIS A 243 7.23 -19.87 -45.52
N LYS A 244 7.59 -19.12 -46.57
CA LYS A 244 7.13 -17.75 -46.89
C LYS A 244 5.64 -17.51 -46.63
N SER A 245 5.34 -16.63 -45.68
CA SER A 245 4.01 -16.16 -45.32
C SER A 245 3.54 -14.98 -46.18
N ALA A 246 3.58 -15.09 -47.52
CA ALA A 246 3.16 -14.00 -48.41
C ALA A 246 1.72 -13.49 -48.17
N SER A 247 0.90 -14.23 -47.41
CA SER A 247 -0.46 -13.83 -47.05
C SER A 247 -0.65 -13.35 -45.60
N TYR A 248 0.39 -13.31 -44.76
CA TYR A 248 0.33 -12.63 -43.43
C TYR A 248 0.72 -11.15 -43.52
N THR A 249 1.70 -10.80 -44.36
CA THR A 249 2.13 -9.39 -44.59
C THR A 249 1.01 -8.52 -45.16
N ALA A 250 0.15 -9.07 -46.02
CA ALA A 250 -0.99 -8.36 -46.60
C ALA A 250 -2.08 -7.96 -45.57
N VAL A 251 -2.20 -8.72 -44.46
CA VAL A 251 -3.16 -8.40 -43.38
C VAL A 251 -2.58 -7.37 -42.41
N ARG A 252 -1.28 -7.43 -42.13
CA ARG A 252 -0.59 -6.47 -41.25
C ARG A 252 -0.52 -5.06 -41.85
N SER A 253 -0.37 -4.94 -43.18
CA SER A 253 -0.32 -3.63 -43.86
C SER A 253 -1.66 -2.87 -43.92
N ARG A 254 -2.78 -3.53 -43.58
CA ARG A 254 -4.12 -2.95 -43.75
C ARG A 254 -4.64 -2.25 -42.47
N ASN A 255 -3.90 -2.32 -41.36
CA ASN A 255 -4.32 -1.83 -40.05
C ASN A 255 -3.26 -0.95 -39.34
N VAL A 256 -2.31 -0.38 -40.09
CA VAL A 256 -1.58 0.83 -39.66
C VAL A 256 -2.48 2.02 -39.94
#